data_AF-A0A0C3F442-F1
#
_entry.id   AF-A0A0C3F442-F1
#
_cell.length_a   1.000
_cell.length_b   1.000
_cell.length_c   1.000
_cell.angle_alpha   90.00
_cell.angle_beta   90.00
_cell.angle_gamma   90.00
#
_symmetry.space_group_name_H-M   'P 1'
#
loop_
_entity.id
_entity.type
_entity.pdbx_description
1 polymer ?
#
loop_
_entity_poly.entity_id
_entity_poly.type
_entity_poly.pdbx_seq_one_letter_code
_entity_poly.pdbx_strand_id
1 'polypeptide(L)'
;MYYSKNGHNNCFEAATQPHLLKQVYQPDGTALKQKVKMCDGSFADGSSQSLYYRDGHDLTRVFKGMGQILQEWGYVGALKIRAECLKFHCEKGAVQCCCQQMLYNEPDFVTGFCAILFPKFHYKLNFIEKWWGYSKWIYCQCPVSSKEADLECNVLTSLKLIPLKCICQFSTRGLNGKQAVWASKQYHGHCVLPESIMRDLTTAGIN
;
A
#
# COMPACT_ATOMS: atom_id res chain seq x y z
N MET A 1 3.64 9.02 -0.09
CA MET A 1 5.02 9.20 -0.61
C MET A 1 5.07 10.57 -1.25
N TYR A 2 5.98 11.44 -0.81
CA TYR A 2 6.21 12.73 -1.45
C TYR A 2 7.28 12.52 -2.53
N TYR A 3 6.88 12.60 -3.80
CA TYR A 3 7.82 12.52 -4.91
C TYR A 3 8.57 13.86 -5.01
N SER A 4 9.90 13.83 -5.08
CA SER A 4 10.69 15.06 -5.26
C SER A 4 10.67 15.49 -6.72
N LYS A 5 10.69 16.80 -6.96
CA LYS A 5 10.80 17.38 -8.31
C LYS A 5 12.09 16.95 -9.01
N ASN A 6 13.17 16.98 -8.25
CA ASN A 6 14.53 16.66 -8.67
C ASN A 6 14.95 15.32 -8.07
N GLY A 7 16.03 14.72 -8.58
CA GLY A 7 16.52 13.46 -8.06
C GLY A 7 17.06 13.59 -6.64
N HIS A 8 16.39 12.94 -5.69
CA HIS A 8 16.84 12.76 -4.31
C HIS A 8 16.74 11.28 -3.96
N ASN A 9 17.46 10.83 -2.94
CA ASN A 9 17.47 9.43 -2.49
C ASN A 9 16.13 9.01 -1.85
N ASN A 10 15.09 8.92 -2.67
CA ASN A 10 13.77 8.41 -2.30
C ASN A 10 13.77 6.89 -2.48
N CYS A 11 14.53 6.19 -1.64
CA CYS A 11 14.38 4.74 -1.48
C CYS A 11 13.42 4.48 -0.33
N PHE A 12 12.59 3.45 -0.46
CA PHE A 12 11.86 2.94 0.69
C PHE A 12 12.86 2.22 1.61
N GLU A 13 12.90 2.61 2.89
CA GLU A 13 13.70 1.91 3.89
C GLU A 13 12.86 0.78 4.49
N ALA A 14 13.16 -0.45 4.09
CA ALA A 14 12.57 -1.63 4.72
C ALA A 14 13.49 -2.11 5.85
N ALA A 15 12.91 -2.37 7.02
CA ALA A 15 13.62 -2.93 8.17
C ALA A 15 13.86 -4.46 8.05
N THR A 16 13.50 -5.04 6.90
CA THR A 16 13.51 -6.50 6.69
C THR A 16 13.95 -6.80 5.27
N GLN A 17 14.84 -7.79 5.11
CA GLN A 17 15.13 -8.35 3.80
C GLN A 17 13.86 -9.06 3.30
N PRO A 18 13.44 -8.91 2.03
CA PRO A 18 12.16 -9.43 1.53
C PRO A 18 11.95 -10.94 1.69
N HIS A 19 13.03 -11.71 1.90
CA HIS A 19 13.03 -13.17 1.98
C HIS A 19 13.24 -13.72 3.40
N LEU A 20 13.54 -12.86 4.38
CA LEU A 20 13.78 -13.26 5.77
C LEU A 20 12.82 -12.50 6.68
N LEU A 21 11.99 -13.25 7.43
CA LEU A 21 11.11 -12.70 8.47
C LEU A 21 11.87 -12.15 9.69
N LYS A 22 13.21 -12.17 9.68
CA LYS A 22 14.04 -11.74 10.81
C LYS A 22 14.60 -10.34 10.55
N GLN A 23 14.36 -9.44 11.51
CA GLN A 23 15.02 -8.14 11.55
C GLN A 23 16.51 -8.36 11.85
N VAL A 24 17.37 -7.79 11.00
CA VAL A 24 18.82 -7.82 11.20
C VAL A 24 19.19 -6.56 11.97
N TYR A 25 19.96 -6.72 13.05
CA TYR A 25 20.42 -5.60 13.88
C TYR A 25 21.92 -5.39 13.69
N GLN A 26 22.35 -4.14 13.72
CA GLN A 26 23.75 -3.76 13.80
C GLN A 26 24.31 -4.04 15.20
N PRO A 27 25.66 -4.12 15.37
CA PRO A 27 26.28 -4.34 16.67
C PRO A 27 25.93 -3.29 17.73
N ASP A 28 25.49 -2.10 17.31
CA ASP A 28 25.04 -1.00 18.16
C ASP A 28 23.56 -1.11 18.59
N GLY A 29 22.86 -2.18 18.17
CA GLY A 29 21.44 -2.41 18.46
C GLY A 29 20.46 -1.70 17.52
N THR A 30 20.94 -0.98 16.50
CA THR A 30 20.06 -0.34 15.52
C THR A 30 19.59 -1.33 14.45
N ALA A 31 18.31 -1.24 14.06
CA ALA A 31 17.77 -2.08 12.99
C ALA A 31 18.44 -1.75 11.65
N LEU A 32 18.93 -2.77 10.96
CA LEU A 32 19.52 -2.65 9.63
C LEU A 32 18.41 -2.34 8.62
N LYS A 33 18.42 -1.11 8.10
CA LYS A 33 17.48 -0.68 7.08
C LYS A 33 18.05 -0.94 5.70
N GLN A 34 17.38 -1.77 4.91
CA GLN A 34 17.71 -1.96 3.50
C GLN A 34 16.93 -0.95 2.66
N LYS A 35 17.64 -0.21 1.81
CA LYS A 35 17.02 0.63 0.79
C LYS A 35 16.51 -0.26 -0.35
N VAL A 36 15.20 -0.38 -0.47
CA VAL A 36 14.53 -1.13 -1.54
C VAL A 36 14.11 -0.14 -2.63
N LYS A 37 14.42 -0.47 -3.89
CA LYS A 37 14.00 0.30 -5.06
C LYS A 37 12.50 0.09 -5.29
N MET A 38 11.80 1.14 -5.67
CA MET A 38 10.45 1.01 -6.20
C MET A 38 10.49 0.18 -7.50
N CYS A 39 9.39 -0.53 -7.77
CA CYS A 39 9.22 -1.19 -9.07
C CYS A 39 9.23 -0.14 -10.18
N ASP A 40 9.68 -0.55 -11.36
CA ASP A 40 9.67 0.29 -12.54
C ASP A 40 8.22 0.61 -12.96
N GLY A 41 8.02 1.79 -13.55
CA GLY A 41 6.75 2.13 -14.19
C GLY A 41 6.64 1.46 -15.55
N SER A 42 5.57 1.75 -16.29
CA SER A 42 5.43 1.37 -17.69
C SER A 42 5.17 2.59 -18.55
N PHE A 43 5.59 2.49 -19.80
CA PHE A 43 5.23 3.44 -20.85
C PHE A 43 3.91 3.00 -21.51
N ALA A 44 3.30 3.88 -22.30
CA ALA A 44 2.06 3.58 -23.03
C ALA A 44 2.18 2.42 -24.03
N ASP A 45 3.39 2.07 -24.46
CA ASP A 45 3.69 0.90 -25.30
C ASP A 45 3.87 -0.40 -24.50
N GLY A 46 3.73 -0.35 -23.18
CA GLY A 46 3.93 -1.47 -22.25
C GLY A 46 5.39 -1.75 -21.91
N SER A 47 6.35 -1.00 -22.44
CA SER A 47 7.76 -1.14 -22.08
C SER A 47 8.01 -0.59 -20.67
N SER A 48 9.04 -1.13 -20.00
CA SER A 48 9.34 -0.75 -18.62
C SER A 48 10.10 0.57 -18.53
N GLN A 49 9.62 1.49 -17.69
CA GLN A 49 10.28 2.75 -17.36
C GLN A 49 11.02 2.63 -16.02
N SER A 50 12.35 2.68 -16.06
CA SER A 50 13.11 2.74 -14.82
C SER A 50 12.95 4.08 -14.11
N LEU A 51 12.59 4.04 -12.83
CA LEU A 51 12.44 5.23 -11.98
C LEU A 51 13.77 5.74 -11.41
N TYR A 52 14.85 4.98 -11.61
CA TYR A 52 16.19 5.27 -11.10
C TYR A 52 17.18 5.41 -12.28
N TYR A 53 18.23 6.19 -12.10
CA TYR A 53 19.32 6.22 -13.08
C TYR A 53 20.07 4.88 -13.11
N ARG A 54 20.47 4.45 -14.32
CA ARG A 54 21.22 3.20 -14.54
C ARG A 54 22.56 3.21 -13.81
N ASP A 55 23.03 2.02 -13.46
CA ASP A 55 24.33 1.84 -12.83
C ASP A 55 25.44 2.22 -13.85
N GLY A 56 26.38 3.09 -13.46
CA GLY A 56 27.50 3.51 -14.31
C GLY A 56 27.83 5.02 -14.36
N HIS A 57 27.14 5.85 -13.58
CA HIS A 57 27.40 7.30 -13.46
C HIS A 57 27.28 7.79 -12.01
N ASP A 58 27.68 9.04 -11.72
CA ASP A 58 27.66 9.66 -10.38
C ASP A 58 26.27 9.64 -9.69
N LEU A 59 25.19 9.49 -10.47
CA LEU A 59 23.80 9.43 -10.00
C LEU A 59 23.25 7.99 -9.88
N THR A 60 24.12 6.99 -9.86
CA THR A 60 23.74 5.58 -9.75
C THR A 60 22.81 5.37 -8.55
N ARG A 61 21.64 4.73 -8.78
CA ARG A 61 20.58 4.46 -7.77
C ARG A 61 19.85 5.70 -7.22
N VAL A 62 20.08 6.88 -7.78
CA VAL A 62 19.29 8.07 -7.44
C VAL A 62 17.95 8.01 -8.17
N PHE A 63 16.87 8.34 -7.47
CA PHE A 63 15.53 8.44 -8.07
C PHE A 63 15.52 9.60 -9.07
N LYS A 64 14.91 9.45 -10.25
CA LYS A 64 14.96 10.45 -11.33
C LYS A 64 14.23 11.75 -11.00
N GLY A 65 13.17 11.68 -10.19
CA GLY A 65 12.28 12.81 -9.90
C GLY A 65 11.14 12.95 -10.91
N MET A 66 10.05 13.59 -10.49
CA MET A 66 8.82 13.66 -11.29
C MET A 66 9.01 14.34 -12.64
N GLY A 67 9.80 15.42 -12.70
CA GLY A 67 10.02 16.16 -13.94
C GLY A 67 10.75 15.35 -15.00
N GLN A 68 11.76 14.57 -14.58
CA GLN A 68 12.52 13.70 -15.47
C GLN A 68 11.66 12.54 -15.98
N ILE A 69 10.89 11.90 -15.11
CA ILE A 69 9.94 10.83 -15.46
C ILE A 69 8.94 11.32 -16.51
N LEU A 70 8.33 12.49 -16.29
CA LEU A 70 7.39 13.08 -17.25
C LEU A 70 8.07 13.47 -18.57
N GLN A 71 9.31 13.95 -18.54
CA GLN A 71 10.04 14.27 -19.76
C GLN A 71 10.34 13.01 -20.60
N GLU A 72 10.66 11.88 -19.94
CA GLU A 72 10.80 10.58 -20.60
C GLU A 72 9.48 10.10 -21.23
N TRP A 73 8.33 10.50 -20.65
CA TRP A 73 7.00 10.25 -21.22
C TRP A 73 6.62 11.19 -22.37
N GLY A 74 7.53 12.08 -22.79
CA GLY A 74 7.30 12.98 -23.92
C GLY A 74 6.66 14.32 -23.54
N TYR A 75 6.48 14.62 -22.24
CA TYR A 75 6.05 15.95 -21.80
C TYR A 75 7.17 16.98 -21.95
N VAL A 76 7.18 17.64 -23.11
CA VAL A 76 8.17 18.69 -23.42
C VAL A 76 8.08 19.81 -22.38
N GLY A 77 9.21 20.09 -21.72
CA GLY A 77 9.30 21.13 -20.71
C GLY A 77 8.87 20.72 -19.30
N ALA A 78 8.63 19.43 -19.02
CA ALA A 78 8.23 18.95 -17.71
C ALA A 78 9.16 19.36 -16.55
N LEU A 79 10.47 19.51 -16.79
CA LEU A 79 11.42 20.01 -15.78
C LEU A 79 11.10 21.45 -15.32
N LYS A 80 10.51 22.26 -16.18
CA LYS A 80 10.12 23.65 -15.88
C LYS A 80 8.79 23.73 -15.13
N ILE A 81 7.96 22.68 -15.22
CA ILE A 81 6.69 22.59 -14.49
C ILE A 81 6.99 22.48 -12.99
N ARG A 82 6.21 23.16 -12.15
CA ARG A 82 6.35 23.07 -10.69
C ARG A 82 6.04 21.64 -10.21
N ALA A 83 6.69 21.22 -9.14
CA ALA A 83 6.51 19.87 -8.58
C ALA A 83 5.05 19.63 -8.15
N GLU A 84 4.54 20.59 -7.38
CA GLU A 84 3.22 20.59 -6.76
C GLU A 84 2.64 22.01 -6.78
N CYS A 85 1.32 22.12 -6.71
CA CYS A 85 0.63 23.38 -6.50
C CYS A 85 0.68 23.78 -5.01
N LEU A 86 0.53 25.07 -4.73
CA LEU A 86 0.58 25.58 -3.36
C LEU A 86 -0.44 24.84 -2.48
N LYS A 87 0.03 24.28 -1.36
CA LYS A 87 -0.79 23.48 -0.42
C LYS A 87 -1.52 22.31 -1.09
N PHE A 88 -1.03 21.74 -2.19
CA PHE A 88 -1.70 20.68 -2.96
C PHE A 88 -3.08 21.09 -3.53
N HIS A 89 -3.34 22.39 -3.68
CA HIS A 89 -4.58 22.89 -4.25
C HIS A 89 -4.39 23.14 -5.76
N CYS A 90 -4.68 22.11 -6.56
CA CYS A 90 -4.78 22.25 -8.01
C CYS A 90 -6.11 22.91 -8.38
N GLU A 91 -6.11 23.81 -9.37
CA GLU A 91 -7.35 24.36 -9.93
C GLU A 91 -8.23 23.24 -10.50
N LYS A 92 -9.54 23.35 -10.28
CA LYS A 92 -10.50 22.34 -10.75
C LYS A 92 -10.44 22.25 -12.28
N GLY A 93 -10.20 21.05 -12.80
CA GLY A 93 -10.10 20.80 -14.25
C GLY A 93 -8.70 21.03 -14.85
N ALA A 94 -7.74 21.55 -14.08
CA ALA A 94 -6.38 21.69 -14.56
C ALA A 94 -5.65 20.34 -14.53
N VAL A 95 -5.34 19.80 -15.72
CA VAL A 95 -4.68 18.49 -15.87
C VAL A 95 -3.15 18.58 -15.88
N GLN A 96 -2.58 19.74 -16.19
CA GLN A 96 -1.13 19.94 -16.37
C GLN A 96 -0.56 21.10 -15.52
N CYS A 97 -1.15 21.38 -14.35
CA CYS A 97 -0.74 22.51 -13.50
C CYS A 97 0.56 22.29 -12.70
N CYS A 98 0.89 21.03 -12.39
CA CYS A 98 2.10 20.61 -11.70
C CYS A 98 2.45 19.15 -12.04
N CYS A 99 3.71 18.75 -11.84
CA CYS A 99 4.19 17.40 -12.13
C CYS A 99 3.37 16.32 -11.39
N GLN A 100 2.98 16.57 -10.14
CA GLN A 100 2.15 15.65 -9.36
C GLN A 100 0.78 15.42 -10.00
N GLN A 101 0.11 16.49 -10.45
CA GLN A 101 -1.20 16.37 -11.11
C GLN A 101 -1.08 15.63 -12.44
N MET A 102 -0.02 15.88 -13.20
CA MET A 102 0.25 15.17 -14.45
C MET A 102 0.44 13.68 -14.19
N LEU A 103 1.34 13.31 -13.27
CA LEU A 103 1.57 11.91 -12.90
C LEU A 103 0.31 11.22 -12.36
N TYR A 104 -0.54 11.92 -11.59
CA TYR A 104 -1.77 11.35 -11.04
C TYR A 104 -2.78 10.97 -12.12
N ASN A 105 -2.82 11.71 -13.23
CA ASN A 105 -3.75 11.45 -14.33
C ASN A 105 -3.23 10.43 -15.35
N GLU A 106 -2.02 9.92 -15.15
CA GLU A 106 -1.40 8.98 -16.08
C GLU A 106 -2.00 7.59 -15.92
N PRO A 107 -2.27 6.88 -17.03
CA PRO A 107 -3.06 5.65 -17.03
C PRO A 107 -2.45 4.58 -16.12
N ASP A 108 -1.13 4.47 -16.07
CA ASP A 108 -0.40 3.53 -15.23
C ASP A 108 -0.59 3.77 -13.72
N PHE A 109 -0.81 5.03 -13.31
CA PHE A 109 -1.14 5.39 -11.93
C PHE A 109 -2.65 5.28 -11.65
N VAL A 110 -3.49 5.45 -12.67
CA VAL A 110 -4.95 5.27 -12.58
C VAL A 110 -5.34 3.80 -12.49
N THR A 111 -4.59 2.90 -13.13
CA THR A 111 -4.69 1.44 -12.93
C THR A 111 -4.12 0.96 -11.59
N GLY A 112 -3.88 1.89 -10.66
CA GLY A 112 -3.28 1.67 -9.36
C GLY A 112 -3.98 0.58 -8.54
N PHE A 113 -3.23 0.05 -7.57
CA PHE A 113 -3.67 -0.97 -6.63
C PHE A 113 -5.12 -0.72 -6.15
N CYS A 114 -5.98 -1.72 -6.26
CA CYS A 114 -7.30 -1.67 -5.65
C CYS A 114 -7.16 -1.51 -4.13
N ALA A 115 -7.33 -0.28 -3.64
CA ALA A 115 -7.35 0.00 -2.22
C ALA A 115 -8.71 -0.38 -1.65
N ILE A 116 -8.75 -1.38 -0.77
CA ILE A 116 -9.94 -1.70 0.02
C ILE A 116 -9.96 -0.74 1.22
N LEU A 117 -10.99 0.10 1.29
CA LEU A 117 -11.14 1.06 2.37
C LEU A 117 -11.96 0.44 3.50
N PHE A 118 -11.39 0.43 4.70
CA PHE A 118 -12.07 -0.01 5.90
C PHE A 118 -12.51 1.19 6.73
N PRO A 119 -13.78 1.25 7.14
CA PRO A 119 -14.25 2.17 8.18
C PRO A 119 -13.35 2.15 9.42
N LYS A 120 -13.13 3.32 10.02
CA LYS A 120 -12.28 3.48 11.20
C LYS A 120 -12.84 2.70 12.39
N PHE A 121 -12.02 1.87 13.05
CA PHE A 121 -12.40 1.02 14.20
C PHE A 121 -13.31 -0.18 13.90
N HIS A 122 -13.36 -0.66 12.65
CA HIS A 122 -14.16 -1.82 12.28
C HIS A 122 -13.30 -3.02 11.86
N TYR A 123 -12.52 -3.55 12.80
CA TYR A 123 -11.62 -4.70 12.57
C TYR A 123 -12.34 -5.93 11.98
N LYS A 124 -13.65 -6.08 12.25
CA LYS A 124 -14.50 -7.14 11.70
C LYS A 124 -14.61 -7.12 10.17
N LEU A 125 -14.35 -5.99 9.51
CA LEU A 125 -14.30 -5.92 8.05
C LEU A 125 -12.91 -6.25 7.50
N ASN A 126 -11.85 -6.01 8.28
CA ASN A 126 -10.50 -6.30 7.87
C ASN A 126 -10.29 -7.83 7.83
N PHE A 127 -10.08 -8.38 6.64
CA PHE A 127 -9.89 -9.81 6.46
C PHE A 127 -8.63 -10.31 7.20
N ILE A 128 -7.60 -9.46 7.32
CA ILE A 128 -6.34 -9.79 8.02
C ILE A 128 -6.61 -10.07 9.50
N GLU A 129 -7.52 -9.32 10.14
CA GLU A 129 -7.89 -9.51 11.54
C GLU A 129 -8.62 -10.83 11.77
N LYS A 130 -9.52 -11.22 10.85
CA LYS A 130 -10.17 -12.55 10.89
C LYS A 130 -9.17 -13.68 10.67
N TRP A 131 -8.25 -13.48 9.73
CA TRP A 131 -7.18 -14.43 9.43
C TRP A 131 -6.29 -14.66 10.66
N TRP A 132 -5.88 -13.59 11.34
CA TRP A 132 -5.15 -13.68 12.61
C TRP A 132 -5.96 -14.33 13.73
N GLY A 133 -7.24 -14.00 13.87
CA GLY A 133 -8.12 -14.61 14.86
C GLY A 133 -8.22 -16.13 14.69
N TYR A 134 -8.39 -16.61 13.46
CA TYR A 134 -8.44 -18.03 13.16
C TYR A 134 -7.08 -18.71 13.36
N SER A 135 -5.99 -18.08 12.89
CA SER A 135 -4.63 -18.58 13.14
C SER A 135 -4.34 -18.71 14.63
N LYS A 136 -4.76 -17.75 15.44
CA LYS A 136 -4.56 -17.77 16.89
C LYS A 136 -5.35 -18.89 17.55
N TRP A 137 -6.55 -19.19 17.06
CA TRP A 137 -7.33 -20.34 17.54
C TRP A 137 -6.64 -21.69 17.24
N ILE A 138 -6.04 -21.85 16.05
CA ILE A 138 -5.23 -23.04 15.74
C ILE A 138 -3.98 -23.07 16.64
N TYR A 139 -3.32 -21.93 16.80
CA TYR A 139 -2.12 -21.81 17.63
C TYR A 139 -2.37 -22.22 19.09
N CYS A 140 -3.54 -21.86 19.65
CA CYS A 140 -3.92 -22.27 21.01
C CYS A 140 -4.06 -23.79 21.18
N GLN A 141 -4.13 -24.57 20.09
CA GLN A 141 -4.14 -26.03 20.12
C GLN A 141 -2.75 -26.64 19.97
N CYS A 142 -1.73 -25.84 19.66
CA CYS A 142 -0.35 -26.30 19.61
C CYS A 142 0.18 -26.60 21.03
N PRO A 143 1.20 -27.48 21.16
CA PRO A 143 1.86 -27.71 22.44
C PRO A 143 2.44 -26.43 23.03
N VAL A 144 2.32 -26.27 24.35
CA VAL A 144 2.92 -25.15 25.07
C VAL A 144 4.45 -25.31 25.04
N SER A 145 5.15 -24.26 24.63
CA SER A 145 6.60 -24.19 24.68
C SER A 145 7.04 -22.79 25.11
N SER A 146 8.23 -22.70 25.71
CA SER A 146 8.92 -21.44 26.02
C SER A 146 10.05 -21.13 25.05
N LYS A 147 10.38 -22.05 24.13
CA LYS A 147 11.47 -21.88 23.16
C LYS A 147 10.99 -21.10 21.95
N GLU A 148 11.72 -20.06 21.57
CA GLU A 148 11.39 -19.22 20.40
C GLU A 148 11.22 -20.03 19.11
N ALA A 149 12.10 -21.01 18.86
CA ALA A 149 12.02 -21.86 17.66
C ALA A 149 10.70 -22.66 17.59
N ASP A 150 10.20 -23.13 18.72
CA ASP A 150 8.93 -23.86 18.80
C ASP A 150 7.75 -22.89 18.59
N LEU A 151 7.83 -21.68 19.14
CA LEU A 151 6.83 -20.62 18.92
C LEU A 151 6.76 -20.21 17.44
N GLU A 152 7.91 -19.99 16.79
CA GLU A 152 8.00 -19.69 15.35
C GLU A 152 7.37 -20.82 14.52
N CYS A 153 7.72 -22.08 14.82
CA CYS A 153 7.19 -23.25 14.14
C CYS A 153 5.66 -23.37 14.31
N ASN A 154 5.15 -23.14 15.52
CA ASN A 154 3.73 -23.17 15.82
C ASN A 154 2.95 -22.08 15.08
N VAL A 155 3.49 -20.86 15.00
CA VAL A 155 2.87 -19.76 14.22
C VAL A 155 2.80 -20.13 12.74
N LEU A 156 3.91 -20.58 12.15
CA LEU A 156 3.96 -20.96 10.73
C LEU A 156 3.01 -22.13 10.42
N THR A 157 2.93 -23.11 11.32
CA THR A 157 2.03 -24.26 11.17
C THR A 157 0.57 -23.79 11.24
N SER A 158 0.25 -22.92 12.20
CA SER A 158 -1.10 -22.38 12.36
C SER A 158 -1.56 -21.58 11.14
N LEU A 159 -0.67 -20.78 10.55
CA LEU A 159 -0.97 -20.02 9.33
C LEU A 159 -1.19 -20.92 8.11
N LYS A 160 -0.44 -22.01 8.00
CA LYS A 160 -0.58 -22.99 6.89
C LYS A 160 -1.86 -23.80 6.96
N LEU A 161 -2.41 -24.01 8.15
CA LEU A 161 -3.61 -24.82 8.38
C LEU A 161 -4.92 -24.08 8.10
N ILE A 162 -4.87 -22.79 7.76
CA ILE A 162 -6.06 -21.99 7.49
C ILE A 162 -6.71 -22.46 6.18
N PRO A 163 -7.95 -22.97 6.21
CA PRO A 163 -8.60 -23.45 4.99
C PRO A 163 -8.79 -22.32 3.97
N LEU A 164 -8.51 -22.60 2.70
CA LEU A 164 -8.69 -21.62 1.60
C LEU A 164 -10.13 -21.06 1.57
N LYS A 165 -11.12 -21.90 1.87
CA LYS A 165 -12.52 -21.50 1.99
C LYS A 165 -12.74 -20.38 3.01
N CYS A 166 -12.04 -20.43 4.15
CA CYS A 166 -12.10 -19.36 5.16
C CYS A 166 -11.51 -18.06 4.62
N ILE A 167 -10.37 -18.14 3.91
CA ILE A 167 -9.72 -16.98 3.28
C ILE A 167 -10.68 -16.30 2.29
N CYS A 168 -11.31 -17.06 1.40
CA CYS A 168 -12.30 -16.53 0.45
C CYS A 168 -13.54 -15.93 1.13
N GLN A 169 -14.01 -16.53 2.22
CA GLN A 169 -15.13 -15.96 2.99
C GLN A 169 -14.77 -14.66 3.70
N PHE A 170 -13.50 -14.50 4.10
CA PHE A 170 -13.04 -13.28 4.74
C PHE A 170 -12.81 -12.15 3.73
N SER A 171 -12.36 -12.47 2.52
CA SER A 171 -12.05 -11.48 1.47
C SER A 171 -13.29 -10.86 0.81
N THR A 172 -14.43 -11.54 0.85
CA THR A 172 -15.69 -11.09 0.20
C THR A 172 -16.46 -10.03 1.00
N ARG A 173 -15.95 -9.59 2.16
CA ARG A 173 -16.66 -8.68 3.10
C ARG A 173 -16.10 -7.25 3.13
N GLY A 174 -15.47 -6.78 2.05
CA GLY A 174 -15.00 -5.40 1.92
C GLY A 174 -16.12 -4.43 1.52
N LEU A 175 -15.98 -3.16 1.91
CA LEU A 175 -16.82 -2.07 1.42
C LEU A 175 -16.05 -1.27 0.36
N ASN A 176 -16.74 -0.76 -0.66
CA ASN A 176 -16.13 0.23 -1.55
C ASN A 176 -15.99 1.59 -0.84
N GLY A 177 -15.28 2.54 -1.45
CA GLY A 177 -15.01 3.83 -0.81
C GLY A 177 -16.26 4.62 -0.43
N LYS A 178 -17.30 4.62 -1.27
CA LYS A 178 -18.56 5.33 -0.99
C LYS A 178 -19.30 4.68 0.19
N GLN A 179 -19.38 3.36 0.18
CA GLN A 179 -19.99 2.55 1.24
C GLN A 179 -19.24 2.72 2.56
N ALA A 180 -17.90 2.70 2.55
CA ALA A 180 -17.08 2.85 3.74
C ALA A 180 -17.24 4.25 4.39
N VAL A 181 -17.27 5.31 3.57
CA VAL A 181 -17.51 6.68 4.03
C VAL A 181 -18.90 6.82 4.63
N TRP A 182 -19.92 6.27 3.96
CA TRP A 182 -21.29 6.29 4.49
C TRP A 182 -21.40 5.51 5.81
N ALA A 183 -20.87 4.29 5.86
CA ALA A 183 -20.90 3.45 7.06
C ALA A 183 -20.19 4.12 8.24
N SER A 184 -19.05 4.79 7.98
CA SER A 184 -18.32 5.53 9.02
C SER A 184 -19.11 6.71 9.58
N LYS A 185 -19.97 7.35 8.76
CA LYS A 185 -20.85 8.44 9.20
C LYS A 185 -22.07 7.91 9.97
N GLN A 186 -22.66 6.81 9.53
CA GLN A 186 -23.86 6.25 10.16
C GLN A 186 -23.57 5.55 11.48
N TYR A 187 -22.49 4.77 11.55
CA TYR A 187 -22.14 3.98 12.74
C TYR A 187 -21.04 4.64 13.57
N HIS A 188 -21.11 5.96 13.72
CA HIS A 188 -20.10 6.78 14.40
C HIS A 188 -20.10 6.54 15.92
N GLY A 189 -19.56 5.41 16.36
CA GLY A 189 -19.49 5.01 17.78
C GLY A 189 -19.72 3.52 18.03
N HIS A 190 -20.24 2.78 17.05
CA HIS A 190 -20.38 1.33 17.14
C HIS A 190 -19.13 0.66 16.57
N CYS A 191 -18.24 0.12 17.42
CA CYS A 191 -17.09 -0.69 16.98
C CYS A 191 -17.48 -1.97 16.21
N VAL A 192 -18.77 -2.20 16.03
CA VAL A 192 -19.36 -3.35 15.33
C VAL A 192 -20.36 -2.81 14.31
N LEU A 193 -20.12 -3.11 13.03
CA LEU A 193 -21.14 -2.90 12.02
C LEU A 193 -22.21 -3.96 12.18
N PRO A 194 -23.49 -3.58 12.10
CA PRO A 194 -24.57 -4.54 12.20
C PRO A 194 -24.55 -5.48 10.99
N GLU A 195 -25.04 -6.70 11.17
CA GLU A 195 -25.20 -7.66 10.06
C GLU A 195 -26.13 -7.12 8.97
N SER A 196 -26.98 -6.13 9.30
CA SER A 196 -27.85 -5.43 8.38
C SER A 196 -27.11 -4.47 7.43
N ILE A 197 -25.81 -4.21 7.58
CA ILE A 197 -25.12 -3.15 6.84
C ILE A 197 -25.33 -3.21 5.31
N MET A 198 -25.31 -4.40 4.71
CA MET A 198 -25.53 -4.53 3.26
C MET A 198 -26.95 -4.11 2.86
N ARG A 199 -27.93 -4.41 3.72
CA ARG A 199 -29.33 -3.99 3.55
C ARG A 199 -29.48 -2.49 3.78
N ASP A 200 -28.76 -1.95 4.75
CA ASP A 200 -28.80 -0.52 5.09
C ASP A 200 -28.16 0.32 3.98
N LEU A 201 -27.06 -0.16 3.38
CA LEU A 201 -26.45 0.43 2.18
C LEU A 201 -27.39 0.42 0.97
N THR A 202 -28.10 -0.69 0.77
CA THR A 202 -29.09 -0.83 -0.31
C THR A 202 -30.25 0.14 -0.11
N THR A 203 -30.77 0.23 1.11
CA THR A 203 -31.86 1.16 1.48
C THR A 203 -31.43 2.62 1.31
N ALA A 204 -30.17 2.94 1.61
CA ALA A 204 -29.61 4.27 1.46
C ALA A 204 -29.21 4.62 0.01
N GLY A 205 -29.36 3.70 -0.94
CA GLY A 205 -28.98 3.91 -2.34
C GLY A 205 -27.47 4.06 -2.58
N ILE A 206 -26.64 3.53 -1.68
CA ILE A 206 -25.18 3.61 -1.77
C ILE A 206 -24.65 2.35 -2.48
N ASN A 207 -24.58 2.41 -3.81
CA ASN A 207 -23.93 1.39 -4.65
C ASN A 207 -22.43 1.65 -4.79
#